data_AF-A0A4R5U6G1-F1
#
_entry.id   AF-A0A4R5U6G1-F1
#
_cell.length_a   1.000
_cell.length_b   1.000
_cell.length_c   1.000
_cell.angle_alpha   90.00
_cell.angle_beta   90.00
_cell.angle_gamma   90.00
#
_symmetry.space_group_name_H-M   'P 1'
#
loop_
_entity.id
_entity.type
_entity.pdbx_description
1 polymer ?
#
loop_
_entity_poly.entity_id
_entity_poly.type
_entity_poly.pdbx_seq_one_letter_code
_entity_poly.pdbx_strand_id
1 'polypeptide(L)' 'MTQPIEFFYNFCSSYSYLAFTQLREMDVDIALRPMKLSTVMEKVGNVPASLTCPAKGVTPERIWPFGRSGTRHA' A
#
# COMPACT_ATOMS: atom_id res chain seq x y z
N MET A 1 24.92 19.02 14.82
CA MET A 1 24.55 17.66 15.27
C MET A 1 23.58 17.09 14.24
N THR A 2 24.00 16.08 13.50
CA THR A 2 23.10 15.28 12.65
C THR A 2 22.32 14.34 13.57
N GLN A 3 20.99 14.51 13.64
CA GLN A 3 20.14 13.56 14.35
C GLN A 3 19.90 12.34 13.45
N PRO A 4 20.01 11.12 13.99
CA PRO A 4 19.73 9.91 13.21
C PRO A 4 18.25 9.88 12.81
N ILE A 5 17.97 9.48 11.58
CA ILE A 5 16.60 9.34 11.07
C ILE A 5 16.07 7.98 11.51
N GLU A 6 14.89 7.96 12.13
CA GLU A 6 14.21 6.71 12.43
C GLU A 6 13.34 6.27 11.24
N PHE A 7 13.58 5.07 10.73
CA PHE A 7 12.80 4.48 9.65
C PHE A 7 11.91 3.34 10.17
N PHE A 8 10.62 3.63 10.32
CA PHE A 8 9.61 2.65 10.70
C PHE A 8 9.07 1.92 9.47
N TYR A 9 9.18 0.59 9.44
CA TYR A 9 8.86 -0.17 8.22
C TYR A 9 8.12 -1.49 8.49
N ASN A 10 7.38 -1.92 7.47
CA ASN A 10 6.78 -3.26 7.37
C ASN A 10 6.92 -3.74 5.93
N PHE A 11 7.59 -4.86 5.67
CA PHE A 11 7.81 -5.35 4.30
C PHE A 11 6.53 -5.80 3.57
N CYS A 12 5.41 -5.97 4.28
CA CYS A 12 4.10 -6.12 3.63
C CYS A 12 3.63 -4.84 2.92
N SER A 13 4.22 -3.68 3.23
CA SER A 13 3.98 -2.42 2.54
C SER A 13 5.00 -2.27 1.40
N SER A 14 4.50 -2.26 0.16
CA SER A 14 5.32 -1.97 -1.02
C SER A 14 6.03 -0.62 -0.94
N TYR A 15 5.40 0.38 -0.30
CA TYR A 15 6.00 1.69 -0.06
C TYR A 15 7.16 1.64 0.92
N SER A 16 7.06 0.83 1.98
CA SER A 16 8.17 0.64 2.91
C SER A 16 9.37 0.01 2.21
N TYR A 17 9.14 -0.96 1.31
CA TYR A 17 10.21 -1.54 0.51
C TYR A 17 10.86 -0.53 -0.43
N LEU A 18 10.06 0.28 -1.15
CA LEU A 18 10.58 1.30 -2.06
C LEU A 18 11.38 2.39 -1.33
N ALA A 19 10.92 2.84 -0.18
CA ALA A 19 11.68 3.79 0.65
C ALA A 19 12.99 3.14 1.11
N PHE A 20 12.96 1.89 1.56
CA PHE A 20 14.16 1.16 2.00
C PHE A 20 15.24 1.06 0.92
N THR A 21 14.86 0.91 -0.36
CA THR A 21 15.85 0.87 -1.44
C THR A 21 16.54 2.22 -1.66
N GLN A 22 15.88 3.33 -1.39
CA GLN A 22 16.43 4.69 -1.56
C GLN A 22 17.34 5.10 -0.39
N LEU A 23 17.10 4.57 0.81
CA LEU A 23 17.91 4.88 2.00
C LEU A 23 19.40 4.56 1.83
N ARG A 24 19.75 3.57 0.99
CA ARG A 24 21.14 3.21 0.69
C ARG A 24 21.91 4.29 -0.08
N GLU A 25 21.20 5.15 -0.79
CA GLU A 25 21.78 6.22 -1.60
C GLU A 25 21.95 7.52 -0.79
N MET A 26 21.49 7.53 0.47
CA MET A 26 21.54 8.68 1.35
C MET A 26 22.73 8.58 2.32
N ASP A 27 23.52 9.65 2.42
CA ASP A 27 24.61 9.77 3.41
C ASP A 27 24.07 10.23 4.77
N VAL A 28 23.23 9.38 5.39
CA VAL A 28 22.56 9.68 6.67
C VAL A 28 22.62 8.48 7.61
N ASP A 29 22.70 8.76 8.91
CA ASP A 29 22.59 7.74 9.95
C ASP A 29 21.12 7.35 10.16
N ILE A 30 20.81 6.06 10.04
CA ILE A 30 19.44 5.54 10.03
C ILE A 30 19.25 4.48 11.11
N ALA A 31 18.30 4.72 12.00
CA ALA A 31 17.80 3.74 12.93
C ALA A 31 16.62 2.98 12.32
N LEU A 32 16.83 1.71 11.96
CA LEU A 32 15.78 0.84 11.43
C LEU A 32 14.85 0.35 12.55
N ARG A 33 13.55 0.59 12.40
CA ARG A 33 12.50 0.25 13.37
C ARG A 33 11.42 -0.64 12.73
N PRO A 34 11.55 -1.98 12.75
CA PRO A 34 10.50 -2.85 12.24
C PRO A 34 9.21 -2.67 13.06
N MET A 35 8.07 -2.61 12.40
CA MET A 35 6.76 -2.46 13.05
C MET A 35 5.66 -3.29 12.38
N LYS A 36 4.59 -3.57 13.13
CA LYS A 36 3.38 -4.19 12.60
C LYS A 36 2.41 -3.11 12.13
N LEU A 37 2.31 -2.92 10.81
CA LEU A 37 1.47 -1.87 10.22
C LEU A 37 -0.01 -1.99 10.66
N SER A 38 -0.56 -3.21 10.73
CA SER A 38 -1.96 -3.42 11.14
C SER A 38 -2.25 -2.87 12.54
N THR A 39 -1.34 -3.06 13.49
CA THR A 39 -1.49 -2.56 14.86
C THR A 39 -1.46 -1.04 14.93
N VAL A 40 -0.67 -0.39 14.07
CA VAL A 40 -0.67 1.08 13.97
C VAL A 40 -1.99 1.56 13.38
N MET A 41 -2.46 0.90 12.32
CA MET A 41 -3.71 1.24 11.64
C MET A 41 -4.92 1.11 12.56
N GLU A 42 -5.00 0.03 13.35
CA GLU A 42 -6.02 -0.16 14.39
C GLU A 42 -6.00 0.98 15.41
N LYS A 43 -4.82 1.39 15.89
CA LYS A 43 -4.68 2.45 16.89
C LYS A 43 -5.10 3.84 16.40
N VAL A 44 -4.88 4.13 15.12
CA VAL A 44 -5.20 5.45 14.52
C VAL A 44 -6.55 5.48 13.80
N GLY A 45 -7.30 4.36 13.82
CA GLY A 45 -8.60 4.24 13.13
C GLY A 45 -8.49 4.27 11.60
N ASN A 46 -7.32 3.97 11.04
CA ASN A 46 -7.12 3.91 9.60
C ASN A 46 -7.44 2.51 9.07
N VAL A 47 -8.15 2.43 7.94
CA VAL A 47 -8.51 1.16 7.27
C VAL A 47 -7.63 0.99 6.04
N PRO A 48 -7.13 -0.22 5.73
CA PRO A 48 -6.34 -0.46 4.52
C PRO A 48 -7.02 0.06 3.26
N ALA A 49 -6.27 0.84 2.48
CA ALA A 49 -6.73 1.34 1.19
C ALA A 49 -7.12 0.19 0.23
N SER A 50 -6.59 -1.02 0.42
CA SER A 50 -7.00 -2.21 -0.34
C SER A 50 -8.44 -2.68 -0.05
N LEU A 51 -9.01 -2.29 1.10
CA LEU A 51 -10.39 -2.61 1.48
C LEU A 51 -11.35 -1.49 1.07
N THR A 52 -10.90 -0.23 1.04
CA THR A 52 -11.75 0.94 0.74
C THR A 52 -11.62 1.44 -0.70
N CYS A 53 -10.52 1.13 -1.38
CA CYS A 53 -10.27 1.50 -2.77
C CYS A 53 -10.01 0.23 -3.59
N PRO A 54 -10.94 -0.21 -4.46
CA PRO A 54 -10.66 -1.29 -5.40
C PRO A 54 -9.45 -0.92 -6.27
N ALA A 55 -8.61 -1.90 -6.58
CA ALA A 55 -7.37 -1.67 -7.30
C ALA A 55 -7.62 -0.92 -8.63
N LYS A 56 -6.87 0.16 -8.87
CA LYS A 56 -6.71 0.76 -10.21
C LYS A 56 -6.01 -0.27 -11.11
N GLY A 57 -6.78 -1.15 -11.71
CA GLY A 57 -6.26 -2.31 -12.45
C GLY A 57 -7.24 -3.46 -12.58
N VAL A 58 -8.35 -3.44 -11.81
CA VAL A 58 -9.51 -4.27 -12.16
C VAL A 58 -10.13 -3.64 -13.40
N THR A 59 -9.78 -4.14 -14.59
CA THR A 59 -10.49 -3.82 -15.82
C THR A 59 -11.98 -4.13 -15.60
N PRO A 60 -12.87 -3.16 -15.84
CA PRO A 60 -14.26 -3.21 -15.40
C PRO A 60 -15.16 -4.08 -16.30
N GLU A 61 -14.67 -5.15 -16.93
CA GLU A 61 -15.56 -6.10 -17.62
C GLU A 61 -16.48 -6.86 -16.66
N ARG A 62 -16.24 -6.77 -15.35
CA ARG A 62 -17.10 -7.38 -14.34
C ARG A 62 -17.84 -6.38 -13.44
N ILE A 63 -17.58 -5.07 -13.57
CA ILE A 63 -18.22 -4.04 -12.74
C ILE A 63 -18.37 -2.73 -13.53
N TRP A 64 -19.22 -2.72 -14.55
CA TRP A 64 -19.84 -1.51 -15.10
C TRP A 64 -21.18 -1.88 -15.78
N PRO A 65 -22.29 -1.13 -15.58
CA PRO A 65 -23.63 -1.55 -15.97
C PRO A 65 -23.94 -1.29 -17.46
N PHE A 66 -22.93 -1.15 -18.31
CA PHE A 66 -23.12 -0.95 -19.75
C PHE A 66 -22.65 -2.18 -20.52
N GLY A 67 -23.60 -2.90 -21.11
CA GLY A 67 -23.33 -3.83 -22.21
C GLY A 67 -23.36 -5.31 -21.88
N ARG A 68 -24.57 -5.86 -21.67
CA ARG A 68 -24.95 -7.15 -22.28
C ARG A 68 -26.38 -7.06 -22.81
N SER A 69 -26.57 -6.36 -23.93
CA SER A 69 -27.56 -6.84 -24.90
C SER A 69 -26.93 -8.03 -25.62
N GLY A 70 -27.49 -9.20 -25.39
CA GLY A 70 -26.95 -10.45 -25.88
C GLY A 70 -27.87 -11.59 -25.52
N THR A 71 -29.07 -11.54 -26.11
CA THR A 71 -30.01 -12.64 -26.20
C THR A 71 -29.28 -13.94 -26.58
N ARG A 72 -29.36 -14.96 -25.74
CA ARG A 72 -29.26 -16.35 -26.18
C ARG A 72 -30.66 -16.93 -26.12
N HIS A 73 -31.26 -17.04 -27.31
CA HIS A 73 -32.37 -17.93 -27.54
C HIS A 73 -31.91 -19.36 -27.25
N ALA A 74 -32.62 -20.02 -26.36
CA ALA A 74 -32.88 -21.46 -26.42
C ALA A 74 -34.34 -21.62 -26.85
#